data_AF-A0A2N7IQW1-F1
#
_entry.id   AF-A0A2N7IQW1-F1
#
_cell.length_a   1.000
_cell.length_b   1.000
_cell.length_c   1.000
_cell.angle_alpha   90.00
_cell.angle_beta   90.00
_cell.angle_gamma   90.00
#
_symmetry.space_group_name_H-M   'P 1'
#
loop_
_entity.id
_entity.type
_entity.pdbx_description
1 polymer ?
#
loop_
_entity_poly.entity_id
_entity_poly.type
_entity_poly.pdbx_seq_one_letter_code
_entity_poly.pdbx_strand_id
1 'polypeptide(L)'
;MKIKLALLALLSFNTASASELFLFDQVTAFKLGGEQHSLSGVEKYTGQRIRIEWRQSAYEKPQRLDRCIGTFQQAMNQPERYYLHVELSESTFVGCEIGIKETLLVD
;
A
#
# COMPACT_ATOMS: atom_id res chain seq x y z
N MET A 1 -12.82 -7.04 -54.70
CA MET A 1 -12.27 -7.38 -53.37
C MET A 1 -10.88 -6.78 -53.21
N LYS A 2 -10.66 -5.98 -52.17
CA LYS A 2 -9.37 -5.77 -51.49
C LYS A 2 -9.65 -4.96 -50.22
N ILE A 3 -10.05 -5.67 -49.17
CA ILE A 3 -10.09 -5.14 -47.80
C ILE A 3 -8.74 -5.49 -47.19
N LYS A 4 -7.93 -4.49 -46.87
CA LYS A 4 -6.89 -4.62 -45.86
C LYS A 4 -6.96 -3.36 -45.00
N LEU A 5 -7.85 -3.41 -44.01
CA LEU A 5 -7.80 -2.52 -42.85
C LEU A 5 -6.49 -2.84 -42.11
N ALA A 6 -5.49 -1.97 -42.27
CA ALA A 6 -4.39 -1.88 -41.32
C ALA A 6 -4.80 -0.84 -40.27
N LEU A 7 -5.57 -1.28 -39.28
CA LEU A 7 -5.98 -0.43 -38.16
C LEU A 7 -5.88 -1.26 -36.88
N LEU A 8 -4.67 -1.41 -36.33
CA LEU A 8 -4.42 -1.98 -35.00
C LEU A 8 -2.94 -1.78 -34.62
N ALA A 9 -2.53 -0.55 -34.30
CA ALA A 9 -1.21 -0.32 -33.73
C ALA A 9 -1.10 0.96 -32.87
N LEU A 10 -2.21 1.49 -32.33
CA LEU A 10 -2.17 2.72 -31.50
C LEU A 10 -2.83 2.58 -30.12
N LEU A 11 -3.12 1.35 -29.68
CA LEU A 11 -3.36 1.09 -28.26
C LEU A 11 -2.01 0.86 -27.58
N SER A 12 -1.16 1.90 -27.60
CA SER A 12 -0.13 2.04 -26.58
C SER A 12 -0.85 2.02 -25.25
N PHE A 13 -0.72 0.90 -24.53
CA PHE A 13 -1.19 0.76 -23.18
C PHE A 13 -0.64 1.93 -22.37
N ASN A 14 -1.49 2.91 -22.06
CA ASN A 14 -1.27 3.75 -20.92
C ASN A 14 -1.33 2.80 -19.72
N THR A 15 -0.19 2.23 -19.33
CA THR A 15 -0.03 1.69 -17.99
C THR A 15 -0.03 2.90 -17.07
N ALA A 16 -1.22 3.46 -16.83
CA ALA A 16 -1.45 4.28 -15.66
C ALA A 16 -1.19 3.33 -14.50
N SER A 17 -0.01 3.47 -13.89
CA SER A 17 0.33 2.75 -12.68
C SER A 17 -0.71 3.11 -11.63
N ALA A 18 -1.60 2.16 -11.35
CA ALA A 18 -2.62 2.34 -10.34
C ALA A 18 -1.94 2.25 -8.98
N SER A 19 -2.27 3.19 -8.10
CA SER A 19 -1.88 3.09 -6.70
C SER A 19 -2.60 1.89 -6.08
N GLU A 20 -1.86 1.03 -5.39
CA GLU A 20 -2.38 -0.09 -4.62
C GLU A 20 -2.58 0.35 -3.16
N LEU A 21 -3.80 0.19 -2.66
CA LEU A 21 -4.16 0.52 -1.28
C LEU A 21 -4.34 -0.76 -0.47
N PHE A 22 -3.58 -0.86 0.61
CA PHE A 22 -3.61 -1.98 1.54
C PHE A 22 -4.21 -1.56 2.86
N LEU A 23 -5.23 -2.31 3.29
CA LEU A 23 -5.98 -2.04 4.51
C LEU A 23 -5.71 -3.12 5.55
N PHE A 24 -4.93 -2.79 6.57
CA PHE A 24 -4.60 -3.70 7.66
C PHE A 24 -5.57 -3.51 8.82
N ASP A 25 -6.35 -4.53 9.12
CA ASP A 25 -7.12 -4.58 10.36
C ASP A 25 -6.20 -4.83 11.56
N GLN A 26 -5.13 -5.59 11.38
CA GLN A 26 -4.09 -5.78 12.39
C GLN A 26 -2.72 -5.66 11.76
N VAL A 27 -1.85 -4.81 12.31
CA VAL A 27 -0.43 -4.78 11.97
C VAL A 27 0.31 -5.70 12.93
N THR A 28 1.11 -6.63 12.41
CA THR A 28 1.84 -7.62 13.23
C THR A 28 3.35 -7.40 13.24
N ALA A 29 3.90 -6.87 12.14
CA ALA A 29 5.32 -6.55 12.05
C ALA A 29 5.60 -5.53 10.96
N PHE A 30 6.69 -4.79 11.13
CA PHE A 30 7.31 -4.04 10.04
C PHE A 30 8.83 -4.16 10.10
N LYS A 31 9.49 -4.05 8.95
CA LYS A 31 10.94 -3.99 8.82
C LYS A 31 11.30 -2.82 7.92
N LEU A 32 12.07 -1.88 8.46
CA LEU A 32 12.61 -0.73 7.74
C LEU A 32 14.14 -0.82 7.77
N GLY A 33 14.78 -0.54 6.64
CA GLY A 33 16.24 -0.60 6.47
C GLY A 33 16.71 -1.63 5.43
N GLY A 34 17.91 -1.38 4.90
CA GLY A 34 18.43 -2.09 3.73
C GLY A 34 17.77 -1.61 2.43
N GLU A 35 17.73 -2.45 1.41
CA GLU A 35 17.16 -2.11 0.09
C GLU A 35 15.63 -2.29 0.03
N GLN A 36 15.04 -2.97 1.02
CA GLN A 36 13.65 -3.39 0.98
C GLN A 36 12.98 -3.20 2.34
N HIS A 37 11.80 -2.61 2.30
CA HIS A 37 10.92 -2.41 3.44
C HIS A 37 9.75 -3.37 3.35
N SER A 38 9.16 -3.69 4.50
CA SER A 38 7.99 -4.56 4.53
C SER A 38 7.09 -4.25 5.71
N LEU A 39 5.80 -4.48 5.52
CA LEU A 39 4.78 -4.45 6.55
C LEU A 39 3.92 -5.70 6.43
N SER A 40 3.61 -6.32 7.56
CA SER A 40 2.85 -7.57 7.62
C SER A 40 1.71 -7.44 8.60
N GLY A 41 0.62 -8.15 8.33
CA GLY A 41 -0.58 -8.04 9.13
C GLY A 41 -1.76 -8.81 8.56
N VAL A 42 -2.94 -8.57 9.11
CA VAL A 42 -4.21 -9.14 8.64
C VAL A 42 -4.91 -8.09 7.79
N GLU A 43 -5.20 -8.43 6.54
CA GLU A 43 -5.94 -7.57 5.63
C GLU A 43 -7.43 -7.55 6.00
N LYS A 44 -8.02 -6.35 6.02
CA LYS A 44 -9.34 -6.13 6.61
C LYS A 44 -10.47 -6.81 5.86
N TYR A 45 -10.44 -6.84 4.53
CA TYR A 45 -11.57 -7.31 3.73
C TYR A 45 -11.59 -8.83 3.58
N THR A 46 -10.42 -9.45 3.54
CA THR A 46 -10.25 -10.89 3.33
C THR A 46 -9.98 -11.65 4.62
N GLY A 47 -9.54 -10.96 5.68
CA GLY A 47 -9.07 -11.59 6.92
C GLY A 47 -7.78 -12.39 6.73
N GLN A 48 -7.12 -12.28 5.58
CA GLN A 48 -5.91 -13.03 5.27
C GLN A 48 -4.68 -12.36 5.85
N ARG A 49 -3.69 -13.17 6.24
CA ARG A 49 -2.36 -12.65 6.55
C ARG A 49 -1.65 -12.27 5.26
N ILE A 50 -1.29 -11.00 5.16
CA ILE A 50 -0.55 -10.47 4.02
C ILE A 50 0.77 -9.86 4.45
N ARG A 51 1.68 -9.74 3.49
CA ARG A 51 2.94 -9.02 3.61
C ARG A 51 3.11 -8.17 2.37
N ILE A 52 3.19 -6.86 2.57
CA ILE A 52 3.50 -5.91 1.49
C ILE A 52 4.97 -5.55 1.59
N GLU A 53 5.60 -5.34 0.45
CA GLU A 53 7.00 -5.01 0.35
C GLU A 53 7.19 -3.88 -0.65
N TRP A 54 8.09 -2.95 -0.33
CA TRP A 54 8.43 -1.83 -1.19
C TRP A 54 9.92 -1.56 -1.10
N ARG A 55 10.48 -0.94 -2.14
CA ARG A 55 11.90 -0.58 -2.17
C ARG A 55 12.08 0.83 -1.65
N GLN A 56 13.21 1.05 -0.99
CA GLN A 56 13.66 2.41 -0.74
C GLN A 56 14.20 2.98 -2.05
N SER A 57 13.49 3.92 -2.66
CA SER A 57 14.02 4.56 -3.87
C SER A 57 15.13 5.54 -3.51
N ALA A 58 16.22 5.56 -4.27
CA ALA A 58 17.31 6.52 -4.09
C ALA A 58 16.86 7.99 -4.27
N TYR A 59 15.71 8.20 -4.94
CA TYR A 59 15.08 9.50 -5.15
C TYR A 59 13.91 9.77 -4.19
N GLU A 60 13.58 8.81 -3.31
CA GLU A 60 12.50 8.95 -2.36
C GLU A 60 12.90 9.90 -1.25
N LYS A 61 11.95 10.73 -0.81
CA LYS A 61 12.16 11.59 0.36
C LYS A 61 11.97 10.73 1.61
N PRO A 62 13.03 10.44 2.40
CA PRO A 62 12.93 9.56 3.58
C PRO A 62 11.87 10.03 4.58
N GLN A 63 11.67 11.35 4.63
CA GLN A 63 10.69 12.02 5.48
C GLN A 63 9.25 11.49 5.33
N ARG A 64 8.86 10.90 4.19
CA ARG A 64 7.52 10.31 4.05
C ARG A 64 7.38 9.06 4.91
N LEU A 65 8.33 8.15 4.78
CA LEU A 65 8.36 6.92 5.56
C LEU A 65 8.58 7.20 7.05
N ASP A 66 9.48 8.13 7.37
CA ASP A 66 9.77 8.51 8.77
C ASP A 66 8.52 8.96 9.53
N ARG A 67 7.64 9.73 8.86
CA ARG A 67 6.35 10.17 9.44
C ARG A 67 5.38 9.01 9.68
N CYS A 68 5.55 7.90 8.95
CA CYS A 68 4.68 6.73 9.03
C CYS A 68 5.13 5.69 10.06
N ILE A 69 6.38 5.75 10.53
CA ILE A 69 6.91 4.79 11.52
C ILE A 69 6.07 4.82 12.81
N GLY A 70 5.77 6.02 13.31
CA GLY A 70 4.95 6.18 14.51
C GLY A 70 3.54 5.62 14.31
N THR A 71 2.96 5.81 13.13
CA THR A 71 1.66 5.28 12.72
C THR A 71 1.66 3.74 12.70
N PHE A 72 2.70 3.12 12.13
CA PHE A 72 2.85 1.66 12.10
C PHE A 72 2.95 1.10 13.53
N GLN A 73 3.77 1.72 14.37
CA GLN A 73 3.92 1.34 15.78
C GLN A 73 2.60 1.49 16.55
N GLN A 74 1.86 2.57 16.33
CA GLN A 74 0.58 2.80 16.99
C GLN A 74 -0.46 1.74 16.62
N ALA A 75 -0.61 1.43 15.33
CA ALA A 75 -1.52 0.39 14.86
C ALA A 75 -1.13 -1.01 15.37
N MET A 76 0.17 -1.29 15.47
CA MET A 76 0.69 -2.55 16.01
C MET A 76 0.46 -2.68 17.53
N ASN A 77 0.60 -1.59 18.28
CA ASN A 77 0.48 -1.59 19.75
C ASN A 77 -0.98 -1.58 20.24
N GLN A 78 -1.91 -1.08 19.42
CA GLN A 78 -3.34 -1.02 19.76
C GLN A 78 -4.20 -1.63 18.64
N PRO A 79 -4.01 -2.94 18.35
CA PRO A 79 -4.64 -3.59 17.19
C PRO A 79 -6.15 -3.68 17.28
N GLU A 80 -6.73 -3.63 18.49
CA GLU A 80 -8.19 -3.61 18.67
C GLU A 80 -8.81 -2.23 18.39
N ARG A 81 -7.99 -1.17 18.40
CA ARG A 81 -8.49 0.22 18.30
C ARG A 81 -8.27 0.83 16.93
N TYR A 82 -7.18 0.48 16.25
CA TYR A 82 -6.77 1.15 15.02
C TYR A 82 -6.64 0.18 13.85
N TYR A 83 -6.97 0.65 12.66
CA TYR A 83 -6.59 0.03 11.40
C TYR A 83 -5.54 0.92 10.70
N LEU A 84 -4.75 0.34 9.79
CA LEU A 84 -3.73 1.05 9.04
C LEU A 84 -4.01 1.00 7.54
N HIS A 85 -3.98 2.16 6.90
CA HIS A 85 -3.95 2.32 5.44
C HIS A 85 -2.51 2.49 5.00
N VAL A 86 -2.09 1.74 3.99
CA VAL A 86 -0.81 1.92 3.32
C VAL A 86 -1.04 2.02 1.82
N GLU A 87 -0.46 3.03 1.20
CA GLU A 87 -0.55 3.26 -0.24
C GLU A 87 0.82 3.06 -0.89
N LEU A 88 0.86 2.19 -1.91
CA LEU A 88 2.03 1.94 -2.75
C LEU A 88 1.70 2.28 -4.21
N SER A 89 2.63 2.91 -4.92
CA SER A 89 2.58 3.00 -6.38
C SER A 89 3.67 2.09 -6.94
N GLU A 90 3.26 0.98 -7.55
CA GLU A 90 4.13 -0.15 -7.91
C GLU A 90 4.88 -0.69 -6.67
N SER A 91 6.17 -0.37 -6.54
CA SER A 91 7.01 -0.75 -5.40
C SER A 91 7.56 0.47 -4.64
N THR A 92 6.90 1.63 -4.77
CA THR A 92 7.29 2.90 -4.11
C THR A 92 6.29 3.26 -3.02
N PHE A 93 6.79 3.76 -1.89
CA PHE A 93 5.93 4.17 -0.78
C PHE A 93 5.31 5.55 -1.06
N VAL A 94 3.98 5.60 -1.07
CA VAL A 94 3.25 6.86 -1.27
C VAL A 94 2.94 7.49 0.08
N GLY A 95 2.34 6.72 0.99
CA GLY A 95 1.96 7.22 2.30
C GLY A 95 1.28 6.18 3.19
N CYS A 96 0.90 6.63 4.38
CA CYS A 96 0.11 5.86 5.33
C CYS A 96 -0.91 6.77 6.03
N GLU A 97 -2.00 6.16 6.49
CA GLU A 97 -3.01 6.80 7.33
C GLU A 97 -3.48 5.80 8.39
N ILE A 98 -3.84 6.29 9.57
CA ILE A 98 -4.42 5.48 10.65
C ILE A 98 -5.83 5.95 10.91
N GLY A 99 -6.75 4.99 11.06
CA GLY A 99 -8.11 5.29 11.48
C GLY A 99 -8.53 4.46 12.68
N ILE A 100 -9.62 4.89 13.32
CA ILE A 100 -10.17 4.24 14.50
C ILE A 100 -11.21 3.20 14.04
N LYS A 101 -11.15 1.99 14.59
CA LYS A 101 -12.10 0.92 14.21
C LYS A 101 -13.53 1.25 14.62
N GLU A 102 -13.73 1.93 15.75
CA GLU A 102 -15.05 2.37 16.23
C GLU A 102 -15.77 3.28 15.23
N THR A 103 -15.03 4.10 14.46
CA THR A 103 -15.63 4.98 13.44
C THR A 103 -16.06 4.23 12.17
N LEU A 104 -15.72 2.95 12.03
CA LEU A 104 -16.19 2.08 10.94
C LEU A 104 -17.47 1.32 11.28
N LEU A 105 -17.92 1.36 12.54
CA LEU A 105 -19.16 0.69 12.99
C LEU A 105 -20.40 1.58 12.83
N VAL A 106 -20.24 2.75 12.19
CA VAL A 106 -21.34 3.63 11.82
C VAL A 106 -21.66 3.40 10.34
N ASP A 107 -22.26 2.24 10.06
CA ASP A 107 -23.05 1.98 8.84
C ASP A 107 -24.49 1.67 9.25
#